data_AF-A0A0H2Z5N9-F1
#
_entry.id   AF-A0A0H2Z5N9-F1
#
_cell.length_a   1.000
_cell.length_b   1.000
_cell.length_c   1.000
_cell.angle_alpha   90.00
_cell.angle_beta   90.00
_cell.angle_gamma   90.00
#
_symmetry.space_group_name_H-M   'P 1'
#
loop_
_entity.id
_entity.type
_entity.pdbx_description
1 polymer ?
#
loop_
_entity_poly.entity_id
_entity_poly.type
_entity_poly.pdbx_seq_one_letter_code
_entity_poly.pdbx_strand_id
1 'polypeptide(L)'
;MKTNNILRNIFMKSKDTLKWFPAQLPEVRIILGDAVVEVAKQGRPINTRTLLDYIEGNIKKKSWLDNKELLQTAISVLKDNQNLNGKM
;
A
#
# COMPACT_ATOMS: atom_id res chain seq x y z
N MET A 1 -17.18 18.64 3.67
CA MET A 1 -16.32 17.84 4.57
C MET A 1 -15.26 17.06 3.76
N LYS A 2 -14.37 17.75 3.02
CA LYS A 2 -13.40 17.13 2.08
C LYS A 2 -11.93 17.37 2.45
N THR A 3 -11.67 18.01 3.59
CA THR A 3 -10.33 18.54 3.95
C THR A 3 -9.45 17.57 4.74
N ASN A 4 -9.96 16.39 5.14
CA ASN A 4 -9.26 15.55 6.13
C ASN A 4 -8.38 14.44 5.54
N ASN A 5 -8.50 14.08 4.25
CA ASN A 5 -7.76 12.93 3.71
C ASN A 5 -6.29 13.23 3.37
N ILE A 6 -5.94 14.49 3.08
CA ILE A 6 -4.55 14.89 2.77
C ILE A 6 -3.69 14.87 4.04
N LEU A 7 -4.23 15.37 5.17
CA LEU A 7 -3.51 15.37 6.45
C LEU A 7 -3.40 13.97 7.07
N ARG A 8 -4.41 13.10 6.88
CA ARG A 8 -4.36 11.68 7.30
C ARG A 8 -3.18 10.93 6.66
N ASN A 9 -2.97 11.10 5.36
CA ASN A 9 -1.90 10.40 4.64
C ASN A 9 -0.48 10.88 4.96
N ILE A 10 -0.32 12.06 5.58
CA ILE A 10 1.00 12.61 5.92
C ILE A 10 1.38 12.29 7.37
N PHE A 11 0.42 12.20 8.30
CA PHE A 11 0.70 12.07 9.74
C PHE A 11 0.28 10.74 10.39
N MET A 12 -0.63 9.95 9.79
CA MET A 12 -1.08 8.69 10.39
C MET A 12 -0.30 7.49 9.86
N LYS A 13 0.12 6.59 10.76
CA LYS A 13 0.68 5.29 10.36
C LYS A 13 -0.42 4.41 9.78
N SER A 14 -0.06 3.51 8.89
CA SER A 14 -0.97 2.55 8.27
C SER A 14 -1.79 1.74 9.29
N LYS A 15 -1.16 1.34 10.39
CA LYS A 15 -1.82 0.64 11.51
C LYS A 15 -2.94 1.47 12.13
N ASP A 16 -2.73 2.78 12.27
CA ASP A 16 -3.73 3.68 12.82
C ASP A 16 -4.87 3.87 11.81
N THR A 17 -4.54 4.11 10.54
CA THR A 17 -5.54 4.21 9.46
C THR A 17 -6.45 2.98 9.40
N LEU A 18 -5.88 1.77 9.41
CA LEU A 18 -6.66 0.53 9.37
C LEU A 18 -7.44 0.25 10.66
N LYS A 19 -7.01 0.80 11.80
CA LYS A 19 -7.77 0.73 13.06
C LYS A 19 -9.01 1.63 13.00
N TRP A 20 -8.88 2.83 12.44
CA TRP A 20 -9.97 3.79 12.29
C TRP A 20 -10.90 3.48 11.10
N PHE A 21 -10.38 2.81 10.07
CA PHE A 21 -11.12 2.42 8.85
C PHE A 21 -10.98 0.91 8.59
N PRO A 22 -11.53 0.04 9.45
CA PRO A 22 -11.37 -1.41 9.31
C PRO A 22 -11.99 -1.95 8.02
N ALA A 23 -12.99 -1.26 7.46
CA ALA A 23 -13.62 -1.61 6.19
C ALA A 23 -12.65 -1.50 4.99
N GLN A 24 -11.50 -0.83 5.11
CA GLN A 24 -10.49 -0.77 4.05
C GLN A 24 -9.54 -1.98 4.04
N LEU A 25 -9.52 -2.75 5.15
CA LEU A 25 -8.54 -3.82 5.35
C LEU A 25 -8.64 -4.95 4.29
N PRO A 26 -9.83 -5.46 3.93
CA PRO A 26 -9.95 -6.51 2.92
C PRO A 26 -9.36 -6.08 1.57
N GLU A 27 -9.67 -4.88 1.12
CA GLU A 27 -9.26 -4.36 -0.18
C GLU A 27 -7.77 -4.02 -0.20
N VAL A 28 -7.23 -3.47 0.89
CA VAL A 28 -5.77 -3.27 1.04
C VAL A 28 -5.04 -4.61 0.96
N ARG A 29 -5.58 -5.69 1.55
CA ARG A 29 -4.99 -7.04 1.43
C ARG A 29 -5.06 -7.57 0.00
N ILE A 30 -6.16 -7.31 -0.73
CA ILE A 30 -6.28 -7.70 -2.15
C ILE A 30 -5.21 -7.00 -2.98
N ILE A 31 -5.04 -5.69 -2.83
CA ILE A 31 -4.01 -4.91 -3.55
C ILE A 31 -2.61 -5.49 -3.28
N LEU A 32 -2.29 -5.75 -2.01
CA LEU A 32 -0.99 -6.33 -1.64
C LEU A 32 -0.82 -7.76 -2.16
N GLY A 33 -1.87 -8.59 -2.09
CA GLY A 33 -1.86 -9.96 -2.60
C GLY A 33 -1.65 -10.04 -4.10
N ASP A 34 -2.36 -9.20 -4.86
CA ASP A 34 -2.17 -9.05 -6.30
C ASP A 34 -0.73 -8.63 -6.63
N ALA A 35 -0.18 -7.65 -5.91
CA ALA A 35 1.20 -7.21 -6.10
C ALA A 35 2.20 -8.36 -5.87
N VAL A 36 2.00 -9.18 -4.83
CA VAL A 36 2.83 -10.36 -4.56
C VAL A 36 2.77 -11.35 -5.73
N VAL A 37 1.57 -11.66 -6.23
CA VAL A 37 1.39 -12.59 -7.36
C VAL A 37 2.09 -12.06 -8.62
N GLU A 38 1.93 -10.78 -8.93
CA GLU A 38 2.51 -10.18 -10.14
C GLU A 38 4.04 -10.06 -10.07
N VAL A 39 4.59 -9.74 -8.91
CA VAL A 39 6.04 -9.73 -8.71
C VAL A 39 6.60 -11.16 -8.79
N ALA A 40 5.91 -12.14 -8.22
CA ALA A 40 6.32 -13.54 -8.28
C ALA A 40 6.37 -14.06 -9.74
N LYS A 41 5.37 -13.71 -10.56
CA LYS A 41 5.35 -14.04 -12.00
C LYS A 41 6.56 -13.48 -12.77
N GLN A 42 7.15 -12.38 -12.31
CA GLN A 42 8.34 -11.77 -12.92
C GLN A 42 9.65 -12.44 -12.46
N GLY A 43 9.61 -13.41 -11.53
CA GLY A 43 10.80 -14.01 -10.93
C GLY A 43 11.58 -13.05 -10.02
N ARG A 44 10.97 -11.93 -9.61
CA ARG A 44 11.59 -10.95 -8.71
C ARG A 44 11.42 -11.37 -7.24
N PRO A 45 12.34 -10.99 -6.35
CA PRO A 45 12.23 -11.33 -4.93
C PRO A 45 11.02 -10.68 -4.26
N ILE A 46 10.29 -11.44 -3.45
CA ILE A 46 9.13 -10.92 -2.69
C ILE A 46 9.64 -10.22 -1.42
N ASN A 47 9.91 -8.93 -1.53
CA ASN A 47 10.28 -8.07 -0.42
C ASN A 47 9.63 -6.69 -0.54
N THR A 48 9.62 -5.95 0.57
CA THR A 48 8.94 -4.66 0.69
C THR A 48 9.35 -3.64 -0.37
N ARG A 49 10.65 -3.53 -0.66
CA ARG A 49 11.17 -2.63 -1.71
C ARG A 49 10.63 -3.02 -3.09
N THR A 50 10.70 -4.30 -3.42
CA THR A 50 10.28 -4.82 -4.73
C THR A 50 8.78 -4.64 -4.95
N LEU A 51 7.98 -4.84 -3.90
CA LEU A 51 6.53 -4.61 -3.91
C LEU A 51 6.21 -3.12 -4.05
N LEU A 52 6.93 -2.23 -3.36
CA LEU A 52 6.79 -0.78 -3.53
C LEU A 52 7.11 -0.35 -4.95
N ASP A 53 8.25 -0.76 -5.50
CA ASP A 53 8.65 -0.44 -6.87
C ASP A 53 7.59 -0.91 -7.88
N TYR A 54 7.04 -2.11 -7.69
CA TYR A 54 6.00 -2.64 -8.55
C TYR A 54 4.71 -1.82 -8.47
N ILE A 55 4.22 -1.56 -7.25
CA ILE A 55 2.98 -0.81 -7.04
C ILE A 55 3.11 0.62 -7.55
N GLU A 56 4.19 1.33 -7.19
CA GLU A 56 4.44 2.73 -7.60
C GLU A 56 4.67 2.86 -9.12
N GLY A 57 5.36 1.89 -9.74
CA GLY A 57 5.60 1.86 -11.19
C GLY A 57 4.38 1.49 -12.02
N ASN A 58 3.38 0.81 -11.44
CA ASN A 58 2.19 0.32 -12.16
C ASN A 58 0.89 1.01 -11.74
N ILE A 59 0.96 2.12 -10.98
CA ILE A 59 -0.21 2.89 -10.52
C ILE A 59 -1.19 3.19 -11.66
N LYS A 60 -0.72 3.40 -12.89
CA LYS A 60 -1.56 3.79 -14.04
C LYS A 60 -2.21 2.63 -14.82
N LYS A 61 -1.90 1.37 -14.51
CA LYS A 61 -2.24 0.22 -15.38
C LYS A 61 -3.28 -0.75 -14.81
N LYS A 62 -3.62 -0.65 -13.52
CA LYS A 62 -4.58 -1.56 -12.85
C LYS A 62 -5.82 -0.78 -12.36
N SER A 63 -6.92 -1.50 -12.12
CA SER A 63 -8.19 -0.99 -11.55
C SER A 63 -8.04 -0.32 -10.18
N TRP A 64 -6.86 -0.35 -9.56
CA TRP A 64 -6.54 0.34 -8.32
C TRP A 64 -6.64 1.88 -8.42
N LEU A 65 -6.60 2.43 -9.64
CA LEU A 65 -6.81 3.86 -9.90
C LEU A 65 -8.17 4.37 -9.40
N ASP A 66 -9.20 3.54 -9.49
CA ASP A 66 -10.56 3.90 -9.08
C ASP A 66 -10.66 4.11 -7.56
N ASN A 67 -9.66 3.63 -6.80
CA ASN A 67 -9.63 3.73 -5.35
C ASN A 67 -8.25 4.15 -4.82
N LYS A 68 -7.85 5.38 -5.19
CA LYS A 68 -6.59 6.01 -4.80
C LYS A 68 -6.29 5.96 -3.29
N GLU A 69 -7.31 6.03 -2.44
CA GLU A 69 -7.13 6.00 -0.97
C GLU A 69 -6.65 4.63 -0.47
N LEU A 70 -7.22 3.54 -1.00
CA LEU A 70 -6.82 2.17 -0.66
C LEU A 70 -5.40 1.87 -1.14
N LEU A 71 -5.06 2.34 -2.35
CA LEU A 71 -3.71 2.22 -2.90
C LEU A 71 -2.68 2.96 -2.04
N GLN A 72 -2.98 4.18 -1.59
CA GLN A 72 -2.11 4.93 -0.67
C GLN A 72 -1.96 4.23 0.68
N THR A 73 -3.03 3.63 1.20
CA THR A 73 -2.98 2.84 2.44
C THR A 73 -2.07 1.61 2.27
N ALA A 74 -2.17 0.89 1.14
CA ALA A 74 -1.27 -0.23 0.85
C ALA A 74 0.20 0.20 0.75
N ILE A 75 0.49 1.33 0.09
CA ILE A 75 1.84 1.90 0.02
C ILE A 75 2.35 2.29 1.42
N SER A 76 1.50 2.89 2.25
CA SER A 76 1.83 3.25 3.63
C SER A 76 2.15 2.03 4.48
N VAL A 77 1.40 0.93 4.34
CA VAL A 77 1.69 -0.36 5.01
C VAL A 77 3.10 -0.84 4.68
N LEU A 78 3.47 -0.82 3.40
CA LEU A 78 4.79 -1.26 2.97
C LEU A 78 5.89 -0.30 3.46
N LYS A 79 5.70 1.02 3.37
CA LYS A 79 6.67 2.00 3.89
C LYS A 79 6.88 1.89 5.39
N ASP A 80 5.81 1.69 6.16
CA ASP A 80 5.89 1.44 7.60
C ASP A 80 6.67 0.15 7.91
N ASN A 81 6.41 -0.93 7.15
CA ASN A 81 7.14 -2.19 7.30
C ASN A 81 8.64 -2.01 6.99
N GLN A 82 8.99 -1.25 5.94
CA GLN A 82 10.37 -0.94 5.60
C GLN A 82 11.04 -0.08 6.69
N ASN A 83 10.33 0.89 7.27
CA ASN A 83 10.88 1.72 8.34
C ASN A 83 11.12 0.95 9.64
N LEU A 84 10.30 -0.08 9.91
CA LEU A 84 10.43 -0.94 11.10
C LEU A 84 11.52 -2.00 10.94
N ASN A 85 11.62 -2.64 9.76
CA ASN A 85 12.46 -3.82 9.55
C ASN A 85 13.64 -3.60 8.60
N GLY A 86 13.70 -2.46 7.91
CA GLY A 86 14.74 -2.13 6.94
C GLY A 86 15.89 -1.29 7.49
N LYS A 87 15.92 -1.03 8.81
CA LYS A 87 17.08 -0.44 9.46
C LYS A 87 18.15 -1.52 9.61
N MET A 88 19.24 -1.37 8.86
CA MET A 88 20.53 -1.98 9.18
C MET A 88 21.22 -1.14 10.25
#